data_AF-A0A261BNW8-F1
#
_entry.id   AF-A0A261BNW8-F1
#
_cell.length_a   1.000
_cell.length_b   1.000
_cell.length_c   1.000
_cell.angle_alpha   90.00
_cell.angle_beta   90.00
_cell.angle_gamma   90.00
#
_symmetry.space_group_name_H-M   'P 1'
#
loop_
_entity.id
_entity.type
_entity.pdbx_description
1 polymer ?
#
loop_
_entity_poly.entity_id
_entity_poly.type
_entity_poly.pdbx_seq_one_letter_code
_entity_poly.pdbx_strand_id
1 'polypeptide(L)'
;MNPLFLLLLSLQGITVVSCIFINKNGVSGDFGGGFGSSSSSEEHGGRRHRHRHRRPPRPRPPRPHSSEEPPEPARCPDDWMTFDRSDAAARVVANQNGGGEMDVWLGAKRRDVCPRVNVCGKLDTFEWTDGSTTGTDGFWWGGNEPNGFLLANWGQQNCLVQLVSGNSEVARFGYPHGSMDDQHCQNSFRAYTCGKRA
;
A
#
# COMPACT_ATOMS: atom_id res chain seq x y z
N MET A 1 -43.17 -6.84 10.11
CA MET A 1 -41.80 -7.29 9.79
C MET A 1 -41.85 -8.80 9.58
N ASN A 2 -41.46 -9.29 8.41
CA ASN A 2 -41.63 -10.70 8.03
C ASN A 2 -40.48 -11.54 8.62
N PRO A 3 -40.75 -12.61 9.41
CA PRO A 3 -39.70 -13.42 10.04
C PRO A 3 -38.74 -14.09 9.03
N LEU A 4 -39.19 -14.29 7.79
CA LEU A 4 -38.34 -14.77 6.70
C LEU A 4 -37.21 -13.78 6.35
N PHE A 5 -37.47 -12.48 6.50
CA PHE A 5 -36.50 -11.42 6.22
C PHE A 5 -35.39 -11.36 7.28
N LEU A 6 -35.73 -11.65 8.54
CA LEU A 6 -34.76 -11.75 9.64
C LEU A 6 -33.91 -13.02 9.53
N LEU A 7 -34.49 -14.14 9.06
CA LEU A 7 -33.76 -15.39 8.83
C LEU A 7 -32.77 -15.27 7.66
N LEU A 8 -33.14 -14.56 6.60
CA LEU A 8 -32.23 -14.25 5.48
C LEU A 8 -31.06 -13.34 5.90
N LEU A 9 -31.31 -12.37 6.78
CA LEU A 9 -30.25 -11.54 7.38
C LEU A 9 -29.32 -12.36 8.32
N SER A 10 -29.80 -13.45 8.92
CA SER A 10 -28.96 -14.34 9.74
C SER A 10 -28.13 -15.35 8.93
N LEU A 11 -28.57 -15.68 7.71
CA LEU A 11 -27.84 -16.58 6.78
C LEU A 11 -26.82 -15.83 5.91
N GLN A 12 -27.00 -14.51 5.75
CA GLN A 12 -25.97 -13.61 5.27
C GLN A 12 -25.13 -13.17 6.47
N GLY A 13 -24.13 -13.98 6.84
CA GLY A 13 -23.26 -13.71 7.99
C GLY A 13 -22.88 -12.24 8.07
N ILE A 14 -23.36 -11.55 9.11
CA ILE A 14 -23.05 -10.15 9.36
C ILE A 14 -21.57 -10.10 9.75
N THR A 15 -20.69 -9.98 8.76
CA THR A 15 -19.27 -9.73 8.98
C THR A 15 -19.12 -8.30 9.49
N VAL A 16 -18.84 -8.15 10.78
CA VAL A 16 -18.47 -6.86 11.35
C VAL A 16 -17.06 -6.52 10.86
N VAL A 17 -16.95 -5.46 10.06
CA VAL A 17 -15.68 -4.96 9.51
C VAL A 17 -15.14 -3.88 10.44
N SER A 18 -13.87 -4.00 10.85
CA SER A 18 -13.17 -2.98 11.61
C SER A 18 -11.94 -2.52 10.84
N CYS A 19 -11.91 -1.23 10.49
CA CYS A 19 -10.69 -0.58 9.99
C CYS A 19 -9.93 -0.01 11.18
N ILE A 20 -8.68 -0.41 11.35
CA ILE A 20 -7.85 0.01 12.50
C ILE A 20 -6.88 1.10 12.03
N PHE A 21 -6.97 2.29 12.63
CA PHE A 21 -6.04 3.39 12.38
C PHE A 21 -4.80 3.23 13.27
N ILE A 22 -3.61 3.27 12.66
CA ILE A 22 -2.35 3.24 13.40
C ILE A 22 -1.93 4.67 13.71
N ASN A 23 -2.19 5.15 14.92
CA ASN A 23 -1.59 6.39 15.42
C ASN A 23 -0.11 6.14 15.77
N LYS A 24 0.80 6.41 14.83
CA LYS A 24 2.21 6.63 15.17
C LYS A 24 2.43 8.13 15.33
N ASN A 25 2.73 8.56 16.55
CA ASN A 25 3.40 9.84 16.78
C ASN A 25 4.79 9.76 16.14
N GLY A 26 4.90 9.99 14.83
CA GLY A 26 6.17 9.92 14.11
C GLY A 26 6.04 9.75 12.60
N VAL A 27 6.18 10.88 11.90
CA VAL A 27 6.60 11.03 10.48
C VAL A 27 5.84 10.16 9.46
N SER A 28 4.73 10.70 8.97
CA SER A 28 4.21 10.41 7.63
C SER A 28 5.31 10.69 6.61
N GLY A 29 5.90 9.64 6.04
CA GLY A 29 6.80 9.70 4.90
C GLY A 29 6.02 10.05 3.64
N ASP A 30 5.70 11.33 3.49
CA ASP A 30 5.10 11.89 2.30
C ASP A 30 6.18 11.93 1.20
N PHE A 31 6.17 10.97 0.28
CA PHE A 31 6.98 11.00 -0.93
C PHE A 31 6.06 11.19 -2.14
N GLY A 32 5.58 12.43 -2.28
CA GLY A 32 5.07 12.97 -3.54
C GLY A 32 6.24 13.14 -4.52
N GLY A 33 6.35 12.23 -5.49
CA GLY A 33 7.27 12.37 -6.61
C GLY A 33 6.76 13.43 -7.58
N GLY A 34 7.23 14.67 -7.42
CA GLY A 34 6.98 15.75 -8.36
C GLY A 34 7.58 15.44 -9.74
N PHE A 35 6.75 15.50 -10.78
CA PHE A 35 7.19 15.50 -12.17
C PHE A 35 7.89 16.83 -12.48
N GLY A 36 9.22 16.85 -12.38
CA GLY A 36 10.03 17.96 -12.87
C GLY A 36 10.23 17.86 -14.39
N SER A 37 9.42 18.57 -15.17
CA SER A 37 9.66 18.79 -16.59
C SER A 37 11.01 19.48 -16.80
N SER A 38 11.98 18.75 -17.35
CA SER A 38 13.27 19.33 -17.74
C SER A 38 13.16 19.82 -19.19
N SER A 39 12.92 21.12 -19.35
CA SER A 39 13.01 21.83 -20.63
C SER A 39 14.45 21.75 -21.15
N SER A 40 14.65 21.21 -22.35
CA SER A 40 15.95 21.22 -23.03
C SER A 40 16.11 22.52 -23.81
N SER A 41 17.19 23.26 -23.58
CA SER A 41 17.63 24.35 -24.46
C SER A 41 19.14 24.61 -24.27
N GLU A 42 19.89 24.36 -25.35
CA GLU A 42 21.14 25.03 -25.85
C GLU A 42 22.40 24.96 -24.93
N GLU A 43 23.66 25.00 -25.38
CA GLU A 43 24.30 25.51 -26.59
C GLU A 43 25.75 24.96 -26.71
N HIS A 44 26.34 25.21 -27.87
CA HIS A 44 27.68 24.90 -28.39
C HIS A 44 28.86 25.45 -27.53
N GLY A 45 29.97 24.71 -27.40
CA GLY A 45 31.23 25.28 -26.86
C GLY A 45 32.33 24.26 -26.57
N GLY A 46 33.52 24.43 -27.17
CA GLY A 46 34.58 23.40 -27.22
C GLY A 46 35.77 23.55 -26.25
N ARG A 47 36.67 22.55 -26.39
CA ARG A 47 38.13 22.48 -26.10
C ARG A 47 38.68 22.55 -24.65
N ARG A 48 39.22 21.37 -24.25
CA ARG A 48 40.59 21.05 -23.75
C ARG A 48 41.06 21.35 -22.29
N HIS A 49 41.45 20.24 -21.65
CA HIS A 49 42.52 19.95 -20.65
C HIS A 49 42.56 20.64 -19.26
N ARG A 50 42.51 19.83 -18.19
CA ARG A 50 43.65 19.66 -17.22
C ARG A 50 43.37 18.57 -16.18
N HIS A 51 44.38 17.71 -15.95
CA HIS A 51 44.45 16.77 -14.84
C HIS A 51 44.64 17.52 -13.51
N ARG A 52 43.85 17.18 -12.48
CA ARG A 52 44.14 17.52 -11.08
C ARG A 52 43.93 16.32 -10.16
N HIS A 53 44.81 16.25 -9.17
CA HIS A 53 45.19 15.10 -8.36
C HIS A 53 44.08 14.61 -7.41
N ARG A 54 43.98 13.28 -7.25
CA ARG A 54 43.07 12.59 -6.31
C ARG A 54 43.52 12.83 -4.87
N ARG A 55 42.64 13.41 -4.04
CA ARG A 55 42.78 13.42 -2.57
C ARG A 55 42.43 12.02 -2.04
N PRO A 56 43.19 11.43 -1.09
CA PRO A 56 42.81 10.16 -0.49
C PRO A 56 41.52 10.31 0.36
N PRO A 57 40.63 9.31 0.38
CA PRO A 57 39.40 9.36 1.15
C PRO A 57 39.70 9.34 2.65
N ARG A 58 39.04 10.22 3.41
CA ARG A 58 39.01 10.16 4.88
C ARG A 58 38.28 8.88 5.34
N PRO A 59 38.72 8.23 6.43
CA PRO A 59 37.96 7.13 7.04
C PRO A 59 36.57 7.62 7.47
N ARG A 60 35.52 6.86 7.13
CA ARG A 60 34.18 7.09 7.68
C ARG A 60 34.17 6.67 9.16
N PRO A 61 33.55 7.46 10.05
CA PRO A 61 33.30 7.02 11.41
C PRO A 61 32.43 5.75 11.42
N PRO A 62 32.55 4.87 12.43
CA PRO A 62 31.72 3.68 12.53
C PRO A 62 30.25 4.10 12.61
N ARG A 63 29.43 3.52 11.73
CA ARG A 63 27.98 3.66 11.79
C ARG A 63 27.51 2.94 13.06
N PRO A 64 26.75 3.60 13.97
CA PRO A 64 26.15 2.89 15.09
C PRO A 64 25.24 1.79 14.54
N HIS A 65 25.42 0.57 15.03
CA HIS A 65 24.52 -0.54 14.76
C HIS A 65 23.21 -0.30 15.52
N SER A 66 22.26 0.40 14.90
CA SER A 66 20.86 0.33 15.32
C SER A 66 20.28 -0.97 14.78
N SER A 67 20.26 -1.98 15.65
CA SER A 67 19.55 -3.24 15.49
C SER A 67 18.03 -3.06 15.59
N GLU A 68 17.48 -2.01 14.97
CA GLU A 68 16.03 -1.87 14.82
C GLU A 68 15.61 -2.71 13.63
N GLU A 69 15.21 -3.93 13.95
CA GLU A 69 14.44 -4.80 13.08
C GLU A 69 13.25 -4.01 12.49
N PRO A 70 12.97 -4.13 11.18
CA PRO A 70 11.81 -3.47 10.57
C PRO A 70 10.55 -3.83 11.35
N PRO A 71 9.64 -2.87 11.64
CA PRO A 71 8.43 -3.17 12.37
C PRO A 71 7.67 -4.28 11.66
N GLU A 72 7.35 -5.34 12.40
CA GLU A 72 6.53 -6.44 11.89
C GLU A 72 5.21 -5.84 11.34
N PRO A 73 4.79 -6.22 10.12
CA PRO A 73 3.59 -5.63 9.52
C PRO A 73 2.39 -5.85 10.44
N ALA A 74 1.55 -4.82 10.59
CA ALA A 74 0.46 -4.78 11.56
C ALA A 74 -0.57 -5.91 11.32
N ARG A 75 -0.47 -7.03 12.06
CA ARG A 75 -1.36 -8.18 11.92
C ARG A 75 -2.71 -7.94 12.62
N CYS A 76 -3.77 -8.57 12.11
CA CYS A 76 -5.03 -8.67 12.84
C CYS A 76 -4.85 -9.51 14.12
N PRO A 77 -5.62 -9.25 15.19
CA PRO A 77 -5.65 -10.14 16.35
C PRO A 77 -6.02 -11.58 15.96
N ASP A 78 -5.59 -12.57 16.73
CA ASP A 78 -5.69 -14.00 16.37
C ASP A 78 -7.11 -14.49 16.03
N ASP A 79 -8.16 -13.79 16.47
CA ASP A 79 -9.57 -14.09 16.19
C ASP A 79 -10.23 -13.21 15.09
N TRP A 80 -9.43 -12.43 14.34
CA TRP A 80 -9.86 -11.56 13.26
C TRP A 80 -9.09 -11.86 11.96
N MET A 81 -9.83 -11.99 10.85
CA MET A 81 -9.43 -12.12 9.44
C MET A 81 -9.29 -10.74 8.79
N THR A 82 -8.91 -10.63 7.50
CA THR A 82 -8.95 -9.38 6.71
C THR A 82 -10.21 -9.31 5.82
N PHE A 83 -10.63 -8.14 5.31
CA PHE A 83 -11.93 -8.00 4.60
C PHE A 83 -11.86 -7.32 3.22
N ASP A 84 -12.82 -7.67 2.35
CA ASP A 84 -13.07 -7.12 1.01
C ASP A 84 -13.99 -5.89 1.04
N ARG A 85 -13.60 -4.79 0.37
CA ARG A 85 -14.36 -3.51 0.27
C ARG A 85 -14.36 -2.66 1.54
N SER A 86 -13.14 -2.30 1.94
CA SER A 86 -12.91 -1.49 3.12
C SER A 86 -13.02 0.02 2.92
N ASP A 87 -13.16 0.50 1.67
CA ASP A 87 -13.03 1.91 1.32
C ASP A 87 -14.01 2.83 2.06
N ALA A 88 -15.29 2.46 2.16
CA ALA A 88 -16.26 3.26 2.90
C ALA A 88 -15.94 3.33 4.40
N ALA A 89 -15.60 2.19 5.02
CA ALA A 89 -15.23 2.14 6.43
C ALA A 89 -13.91 2.88 6.69
N ALA A 90 -12.93 2.69 5.82
CA ALA A 90 -11.65 3.37 5.83
C ALA A 90 -11.82 4.89 5.65
N ARG A 91 -12.72 5.35 4.76
CA ARG A 91 -13.02 6.77 4.57
C ARG A 91 -13.61 7.40 5.84
N VAL A 92 -14.50 6.70 6.53
CA VAL A 92 -15.02 7.14 7.84
C VAL A 92 -13.87 7.25 8.85
N VAL A 93 -13.04 6.22 8.95
CA VAL A 93 -11.88 6.21 9.85
C VAL A 93 -10.88 7.32 9.50
N ALA A 94 -10.60 7.57 8.22
CA ALA A 94 -9.76 8.67 7.77
C ALA A 94 -10.30 10.01 8.29
N ASN A 95 -11.58 10.28 8.04
CA ASN A 95 -12.21 11.54 8.42
C ASN A 95 -12.29 11.74 9.94
N GLN A 96 -12.43 10.66 10.71
CA GLN A 96 -12.36 10.70 12.17
C GLN A 96 -10.95 10.99 12.71
N ASN A 97 -9.91 10.72 11.91
CA ASN A 97 -8.50 10.84 12.29
C ASN A 97 -7.77 11.94 11.50
N GLY A 98 -8.43 13.08 11.28
CA GLY A 98 -7.83 14.27 10.63
C GLY A 98 -7.85 14.27 9.10
N GLY A 99 -8.46 13.26 8.48
CA GLY A 99 -8.70 13.18 7.03
C GLY A 99 -7.47 12.78 6.22
N GLY A 100 -7.51 13.18 4.94
CA GLY A 100 -6.46 12.92 3.94
C GLY A 100 -6.58 11.56 3.25
N GLU A 101 -5.48 11.14 2.62
CA GLU A 101 -5.37 9.88 1.88
C GLU A 101 -4.74 8.79 2.75
N MET A 102 -5.20 7.55 2.59
CA MET A 102 -4.67 6.38 3.29
C MET A 102 -4.53 5.20 2.34
N ASP A 103 -3.42 4.49 2.49
CA ASP A 103 -3.22 3.18 1.88
C ASP A 103 -3.62 2.14 2.95
N VAL A 104 -4.65 1.37 2.64
CA VAL A 104 -5.22 0.39 3.57
C VAL A 104 -4.67 -0.98 3.23
N TRP A 105 -3.83 -1.54 4.10
CA TRP A 105 -3.34 -2.90 3.89
C TRP A 105 -4.47 -3.92 4.07
N LEU A 106 -4.71 -4.72 3.03
CA LEU A 106 -5.79 -5.69 3.02
C LEU A 106 -5.37 -7.08 3.52
N GLY A 107 -4.12 -7.29 3.95
CA GLY A 107 -3.69 -8.61 4.41
C GLY A 107 -3.49 -9.64 3.29
N ALA A 108 -3.33 -9.21 2.04
CA ALA A 108 -2.92 -10.06 0.93
C ALA A 108 -1.49 -9.76 0.46
N LYS A 109 -0.81 -10.79 -0.06
CA LYS A 109 0.54 -10.69 -0.62
C LYS A 109 0.56 -11.18 -2.07
N ARG A 110 1.50 -10.68 -2.86
CA ARG A 110 1.73 -11.13 -4.24
C ARG A 110 2.14 -12.59 -4.22
N ARG A 111 1.57 -13.37 -5.14
CA ARG A 111 1.93 -14.77 -5.34
C ARG A 111 3.29 -14.86 -6.03
N ASP A 112 4.16 -15.76 -5.58
CA ASP A 112 5.49 -15.95 -6.16
C ASP A 112 5.43 -16.35 -7.65
N VAL A 113 4.36 -17.03 -8.05
CA VAL A 113 4.08 -17.40 -9.46
C VAL A 113 3.62 -16.22 -10.33
N CYS A 114 3.31 -15.07 -9.73
CA CYS A 114 2.84 -13.85 -10.39
C CYS A 114 3.80 -12.67 -10.15
N PRO A 115 5.11 -12.79 -10.49
CA PRO A 115 6.13 -11.86 -10.06
C PRO A 115 6.16 -10.54 -10.83
N ARG A 116 5.39 -10.34 -11.91
CA ARG A 116 5.34 -9.08 -12.66
C ARG A 116 3.98 -8.89 -13.33
N VAL A 117 3.73 -7.67 -13.79
CA VAL A 117 2.58 -7.34 -14.64
C VAL A 117 2.47 -8.32 -15.82
N ASN A 118 1.24 -8.69 -16.20
CA ASN A 118 0.91 -9.59 -17.31
C ASN A 118 1.38 -11.04 -17.19
N VAL A 119 1.96 -11.47 -16.06
CA VAL A 119 2.22 -12.91 -15.83
C VAL A 119 0.95 -13.64 -15.41
N CYS A 120 0.16 -13.02 -14.53
CA CYS A 120 -1.14 -13.50 -14.09
C CYS A 120 -2.22 -12.47 -14.41
N GLY A 121 -3.49 -12.89 -14.35
CA GLY A 121 -4.61 -11.97 -14.32
C GLY A 121 -4.49 -11.02 -13.13
N LYS A 122 -4.99 -9.78 -13.27
CA LYS A 122 -4.92 -8.78 -12.18
C LYS A 122 -5.55 -9.30 -10.89
N LEU A 123 -6.67 -10.02 -11.00
CA LEU A 123 -7.39 -10.62 -9.87
C LEU A 123 -6.71 -11.87 -9.30
N ASP A 124 -5.80 -12.49 -10.05
CA ASP A 124 -5.10 -13.72 -9.62
C ASP A 124 -3.71 -13.45 -9.04
N THR A 125 -3.32 -12.18 -8.97
CA THR A 125 -1.95 -11.76 -8.63
C THR A 125 -1.64 -11.89 -7.14
N PHE A 126 -2.66 -11.77 -6.29
CA PHE A 126 -2.52 -11.75 -4.83
C PHE A 126 -3.18 -12.97 -4.19
N GLU A 127 -2.63 -13.37 -3.05
CA GLU A 127 -3.19 -14.39 -2.17
C GLU A 127 -3.37 -13.83 -0.76
N TRP A 128 -4.49 -14.17 -0.14
CA TRP A 128 -4.81 -13.82 1.24
C TRP A 128 -3.84 -14.51 2.20
N THR A 129 -3.39 -13.80 3.22
CA THR A 129 -2.42 -14.32 4.20
C THR A 129 -3.07 -14.85 5.48
N ASP A 130 -4.36 -14.62 5.67
CA ASP A 130 -5.12 -15.01 6.87
C ASP A 130 -5.70 -16.44 6.82
N GLY A 131 -5.48 -17.17 5.72
CA GLY A 131 -5.93 -18.56 5.54
C GLY A 131 -7.44 -18.76 5.48
N SER A 132 -8.23 -17.68 5.41
CA SER A 132 -9.67 -17.74 5.65
C SER A 132 -10.48 -16.87 4.70
N THR A 133 -9.90 -15.77 4.22
CA THR A 133 -10.49 -14.88 3.21
C THR A 133 -10.34 -15.51 1.83
N THR A 134 -11.39 -15.36 1.01
CA THR A 134 -11.45 -15.93 -0.34
C THR A 134 -12.16 -14.97 -1.28
N GLY A 135 -11.82 -15.03 -2.58
CA GLY A 135 -12.41 -14.17 -3.59
C GLY A 135 -11.66 -12.84 -3.74
N THR A 136 -12.14 -12.04 -4.69
CA THR A 136 -11.62 -10.69 -5.00
C THR A 136 -12.79 -9.78 -5.42
N ASP A 137 -13.96 -9.98 -4.82
CA ASP A 137 -15.19 -9.39 -5.30
C ASP A 137 -15.22 -7.89 -4.99
N GLY A 138 -15.23 -7.07 -6.04
CA GLY A 138 -15.12 -5.62 -5.91
C GLY A 138 -13.69 -5.10 -5.98
N PHE A 139 -12.70 -5.96 -6.26
CA PHE A 139 -11.39 -5.50 -6.68
C PHE A 139 -11.50 -4.81 -8.03
N TRP A 140 -10.92 -3.62 -8.08
CA TRP A 140 -10.71 -2.90 -9.32
C TRP A 140 -9.43 -2.08 -9.16
N TRP A 141 -8.71 -1.87 -10.26
CA TRP A 141 -7.34 -1.39 -10.21
C TRP A 141 -7.23 0.02 -10.77
N GLY A 142 -6.44 0.87 -10.12
CA GLY A 142 -6.07 2.17 -10.65
C GLY A 142 -5.02 2.02 -11.76
N GLY A 143 -5.11 2.83 -12.81
CA GLY A 143 -4.07 2.93 -13.84
C GLY A 143 -3.52 1.58 -14.35
N ASN A 144 -2.21 1.40 -14.21
CA ASN A 144 -1.48 0.22 -14.69
C ASN A 144 -1.28 -0.88 -13.63
N GLU A 145 -2.03 -0.83 -12.52
CA GLU A 145 -1.89 -1.78 -11.42
C GLU A 145 -2.56 -3.15 -11.70
N PRO A 146 -2.09 -4.23 -11.06
CA PRO A 146 -0.90 -4.32 -10.23
C PRO A 146 0.38 -4.42 -11.07
N ASN A 147 1.34 -3.55 -10.82
CA ASN A 147 2.52 -3.40 -11.68
C ASN A 147 3.78 -4.11 -11.13
N GLY A 148 3.86 -4.35 -9.82
CA GLY A 148 4.98 -5.07 -9.21
C GLY A 148 6.30 -4.32 -9.28
N PHE A 149 6.30 -3.00 -9.08
CA PHE A 149 7.49 -2.17 -9.25
C PHE A 149 8.65 -2.65 -8.36
N LEU A 150 9.86 -2.62 -8.92
CA LEU A 150 11.08 -3.06 -8.26
C LEU A 150 11.94 -1.85 -7.89
N LEU A 151 12.12 -1.62 -6.60
CA LEU A 151 13.05 -0.63 -6.07
C LEU A 151 14.31 -1.33 -5.55
N ALA A 152 15.49 -0.86 -5.97
CA ALA A 152 16.77 -1.53 -5.70
C ALA A 152 17.04 -1.87 -4.22
N ASN A 153 16.57 -1.04 -3.28
CA ASN A 153 16.79 -1.23 -1.84
C ASN A 153 15.54 -1.76 -1.09
N TRP A 154 14.38 -1.83 -1.75
CA TRP A 154 13.10 -2.21 -1.13
C TRP A 154 12.54 -3.50 -1.72
N GLY A 155 13.10 -3.99 -2.81
CA GLY A 155 12.60 -5.14 -3.52
C GLY A 155 11.32 -4.81 -4.28
N GLN A 156 10.41 -5.77 -4.33
CA GLN A 156 9.20 -5.69 -5.12
C GLN A 156 8.00 -5.18 -4.30
N GLN A 157 7.05 -4.53 -4.99
CA GLN A 157 5.71 -4.29 -4.45
C GLN A 157 4.94 -5.62 -4.34
N ASN A 158 4.89 -6.13 -3.10
CA ASN A 158 4.35 -7.45 -2.80
C ASN A 158 3.13 -7.40 -1.87
N CYS A 159 2.69 -6.24 -1.41
CA CYS A 159 1.55 -6.11 -0.50
C CYS A 159 0.38 -5.41 -1.18
N LEU A 160 -0.81 -5.99 -1.07
CA LEU A 160 -2.04 -5.41 -1.62
C LEU A 160 -2.56 -4.31 -0.69
N VAL A 161 -2.85 -3.14 -1.27
CA VAL A 161 -3.52 -2.05 -0.57
C VAL A 161 -4.74 -1.56 -1.32
N GLN A 162 -5.70 -0.99 -0.58
CA GLN A 162 -6.76 -0.17 -1.13
C GLN A 162 -6.42 1.31 -0.92
N LEU A 163 -6.47 2.12 -1.98
CA LEU A 163 -6.22 3.55 -1.92
C LEU A 163 -7.50 4.29 -1.57
N VAL A 164 -7.50 4.98 -0.42
CA VAL A 164 -8.70 5.61 0.13
C VAL A 164 -8.43 7.10 0.35
N SER A 165 -9.22 7.94 -0.29
CA SER A 165 -9.30 9.36 0.02
C SER A 165 -10.47 9.67 0.97
N GLY A 166 -10.22 10.47 2.02
CA GLY A 166 -11.23 10.89 2.98
C GLY A 166 -12.35 11.75 2.41
N ASN A 167 -12.05 12.57 1.40
CA ASN A 167 -12.94 13.64 0.94
C ASN A 167 -12.94 13.88 -0.58
N SER A 168 -12.26 13.04 -1.37
CA SER A 168 -12.17 13.17 -2.82
C SER A 168 -12.43 11.85 -3.52
N GLU A 169 -12.93 11.92 -4.76
CA GLU A 169 -13.06 10.77 -5.68
C GLU A 169 -11.70 10.30 -6.23
N VAL A 170 -10.63 11.04 -5.91
CA VAL A 170 -9.26 10.72 -6.27
C VAL A 170 -8.46 10.51 -4.98
N ALA A 171 -7.71 9.42 -4.94
CA ALA A 171 -6.77 9.07 -3.91
C ALA A 171 -5.33 9.23 -4.41
N ARG A 172 -4.39 8.64 -3.66
CA ARG A 172 -2.96 8.72 -3.93
C ARG A 172 -2.63 8.33 -5.37
N PHE A 173 -1.59 8.96 -5.93
CA PHE A 173 -1.13 8.77 -7.32
C PHE A 173 -2.13 9.22 -8.40
N GLY A 174 -3.21 9.92 -8.02
CA GLY A 174 -4.25 10.32 -8.97
C GLY A 174 -5.20 9.19 -9.36
N TYR A 175 -5.16 8.06 -8.65
CA TYR A 175 -6.05 6.94 -8.90
C TYR A 175 -7.41 7.14 -8.23
N PRO A 176 -8.51 6.59 -8.78
CA PRO A 176 -9.81 6.86 -8.20
C PRO A 176 -9.93 6.19 -6.81
N HIS A 177 -10.70 6.82 -5.93
CA HIS A 177 -10.93 6.39 -4.57
C HIS A 177 -11.48 4.96 -4.52
N GLY A 178 -10.85 4.11 -3.70
CA GLY A 178 -11.24 2.71 -3.52
C GLY A 178 -10.52 1.74 -4.46
N SER A 179 -9.63 2.23 -5.34
CA SER A 179 -8.82 1.37 -6.22
C SER A 179 -7.84 0.53 -5.42
N MET A 180 -7.53 -0.63 -5.99
CA MET A 180 -6.42 -1.46 -5.56
C MET A 180 -5.11 -0.96 -6.16
N ASP A 181 -4.05 -1.14 -5.38
CA ASP A 181 -2.66 -0.86 -5.73
C ASP A 181 -1.75 -1.88 -5.04
N ASP A 182 -0.56 -2.10 -5.59
CA ASP A 182 0.45 -2.91 -4.93
C ASP A 182 1.58 -2.05 -4.40
N GLN A 183 1.94 -2.30 -3.14
CA GLN A 183 2.91 -1.50 -2.40
C GLN A 183 4.03 -2.36 -1.83
N HIS A 184 5.14 -1.71 -1.52
CA HIS A 184 6.21 -2.35 -0.78
C HIS A 184 5.72 -2.67 0.63
N CYS A 185 5.85 -3.93 1.04
CA CYS A 185 5.36 -4.40 2.34
C CYS A 185 6.01 -3.69 3.54
N GLN A 186 7.19 -3.10 3.33
CA GLN A 186 7.94 -2.34 4.32
C GLN A 186 7.37 -0.92 4.54
N ASN A 187 6.38 -0.50 3.75
CA ASN A 187 5.70 0.77 3.96
C ASN A 187 5.01 0.80 5.33
N SER A 188 4.97 1.99 5.93
CA SER A 188 4.11 2.24 7.08
C SER A 188 2.71 2.59 6.60
N PHE A 189 1.79 1.62 6.67
CA PHE A 189 0.39 1.84 6.33
C PHE A 189 -0.33 2.56 7.48
N ARG A 190 -1.21 3.52 7.14
CA ARG A 190 -2.02 4.27 8.14
C ARG A 190 -3.15 3.41 8.69
N ALA A 191 -3.58 2.40 7.95
CA ALA A 191 -4.57 1.45 8.39
C ALA A 191 -4.41 0.08 7.75
N TYR A 192 -5.09 -0.88 8.34
CA TYR A 192 -5.26 -2.23 7.84
C TYR A 192 -6.68 -2.70 8.16
N THR A 193 -7.16 -3.68 7.41
CA THR A 193 -8.51 -4.22 7.60
C THR A 193 -8.49 -5.48 8.43
N CYS A 194 -9.41 -5.54 9.38
CA CYS A 194 -9.73 -6.77 10.09
C CYS A 194 -11.25 -7.02 10.08
N GLY A 195 -11.68 -8.28 10.08
CA GLY A 195 -13.05 -8.74 10.09
C GLY A 195 -13.14 -10.08 10.82
N LYS A 196 -14.26 -10.42 11.43
CA LYS A 196 -14.40 -11.67 12.21
C LYS A 196 -15.41 -12.59 11.54
N ARG A 197 -15.16 -13.90 11.49
CA ARG A 197 -16.20 -14.86 11.07
C ARG A 197 -17.34 -14.76 12.08
N ALA A 198 -18.56 -14.57 11.58
CA ALA A 198 -19.77 -14.68 12.39
C ALA A 198 -19.99 -16.13 12.81
#